data_AF-A0A966W0M6-F1
#
_entry.id   AF-A0A966W0M6-F1
#
_cell.length_a   1.000
_cell.length_b   1.000
_cell.length_c   1.000
_cell.angle_alpha   90.00
_cell.angle_beta   90.00
_cell.angle_gamma   90.00
#
_symmetry.space_group_name_H-M   'P 1'
#
loop_
_entity.id
_entity.type
_entity.pdbx_description
1 polymer ?
#
loop_
_entity_poly.entity_id
_entity_poly.type
_entity_poly.pdbx_seq_one_letter_code
_entity_poly.pdbx_strand_id
1 'polypeptide(L)'
;MASDFPMNLSLRNWAVSGVALLALVVFSGCSTFNRDWQAAAARPTPMDSIEGRWEGRWLSDHNGHNGSLRALVRRLDNGQFETRYHATYEGVLSFGMQMNLTLVPTNGGWAFSGAENLGRFYGVYRYEGRASATNFYSTYKASVDHGTFQMTRPK
;
A
#
# COMPACT_ATOMS: atom_id res chain seq x y z
N MET A 1 53.00 -29.45 -39.77
CA MET A 1 51.63 -29.33 -40.27
C MET A 1 50.83 -28.50 -39.30
N ALA A 2 50.18 -27.48 -39.82
CA ALA A 2 49.46 -26.44 -39.10
C ALA A 2 48.07 -26.91 -38.61
N SER A 3 47.60 -26.28 -37.53
CA SER A 3 46.30 -25.59 -37.39
C SER A 3 46.00 -25.40 -35.89
N ASP A 4 46.21 -24.21 -35.30
CA ASP A 4 45.25 -23.09 -35.17
C ASP A 4 44.09 -23.39 -34.18
N PHE A 5 44.13 -22.86 -32.95
CA PHE A 5 43.43 -21.65 -32.41
C PHE A 5 42.41 -22.06 -31.29
N PRO A 6 41.79 -21.16 -30.48
CA PRO A 6 42.33 -20.51 -29.28
C PRO A 6 41.39 -20.62 -28.04
N MET A 7 41.66 -19.77 -27.04
CA MET A 7 40.71 -19.17 -26.09
C MET A 7 40.69 -19.77 -24.68
N ASN A 8 41.62 -19.26 -23.89
CA ASN A 8 41.51 -19.16 -22.44
C ASN A 8 40.35 -18.19 -22.11
N LEU A 9 39.13 -18.69 -21.90
CA LEU A 9 38.03 -17.88 -21.36
C LEU A 9 38.07 -17.93 -19.83
N SER A 10 38.51 -16.81 -19.27
CA SER A 10 38.32 -16.42 -17.88
C SER A 10 36.87 -16.67 -17.43
N LEU A 11 36.67 -17.66 -16.56
CA LEU A 11 35.47 -17.79 -15.74
C LEU A 11 35.49 -16.70 -14.67
N ARG A 12 35.05 -15.50 -15.02
CA ARG A 12 34.87 -14.44 -14.03
C ARG A 12 33.63 -13.62 -14.35
N ASN A 13 32.77 -13.49 -13.32
CA ASN A 13 31.65 -12.56 -13.19
C ASN A 13 30.26 -12.98 -13.68
N TRP A 14 29.75 -14.13 -13.22
CA TRP A 14 28.32 -14.47 -13.39
C TRP A 14 27.52 -14.48 -12.08
N ALA A 15 28.12 -14.08 -10.95
CA ALA A 15 27.45 -14.12 -9.65
C ALA A 15 26.97 -12.74 -9.12
N VAL A 16 27.19 -11.64 -9.85
CA VAL A 16 26.87 -10.28 -9.32
C VAL A 16 25.57 -9.71 -9.90
N SER A 17 25.06 -10.22 -11.02
CA SER A 17 23.92 -9.60 -11.72
C SER A 17 22.53 -9.93 -11.13
N GLY A 18 22.39 -11.02 -10.36
CA GLY A 18 21.09 -11.44 -9.83
C GLY A 18 20.60 -10.63 -8.62
N VAL A 19 21.52 -10.19 -7.76
CA VAL A 19 21.17 -9.46 -6.52
C VAL A 19 20.80 -8.00 -6.79
N ALA A 20 21.42 -7.37 -7.80
CA ALA A 20 21.13 -5.98 -8.17
C ALA A 20 19.71 -5.80 -8.77
N LEU A 21 19.22 -6.79 -9.51
CA LEU A 21 17.88 -6.75 -10.12
C LEU A 21 16.76 -6.95 -9.09
N LEU A 22 16.96 -7.77 -8.06
CA LEU A 22 15.97 -7.94 -7.00
C LEU A 22 15.84 -6.68 -6.12
N ALA A 23 16.94 -5.97 -5.88
CA ALA A 23 16.93 -4.71 -5.14
C ALA A 23 16.13 -3.61 -5.87
N LEU A 24 16.23 -3.53 -7.20
CA LEU A 24 15.54 -2.51 -8.02
C LEU A 24 14.00 -2.62 -7.97
N VAL A 25 13.44 -3.81 -7.79
CA VAL A 25 11.98 -4.04 -7.71
C VAL A 25 11.41 -3.60 -6.37
N VAL A 26 12.17 -3.76 -5.28
CA VAL A 26 11.70 -3.40 -3.93
C VAL A 26 11.70 -1.88 -3.73
N PHE A 27 12.67 -1.15 -4.29
CA PHE A 27 12.75 0.31 -4.13
C PHE A 27 11.75 1.10 -5.02
N SER A 28 11.24 0.50 -6.09
CA SER A 28 10.31 1.20 -7.01
C SER A 28 8.89 1.33 -6.47
N GLY A 29 8.44 0.41 -5.60
CA GLY A 29 7.13 0.50 -4.95
C GLY A 29 6.98 1.73 -4.03
N CYS A 30 7.97 1.99 -3.17
CA CYS A 30 7.95 3.15 -2.27
C CYS A 30 8.23 4.47 -3.00
N SER A 31 9.10 4.47 -4.03
CA SER A 31 9.40 5.68 -4.79
C SER A 31 8.19 6.20 -5.57
N THR A 32 7.36 5.29 -6.12
CA THR A 32 6.10 5.68 -6.78
C THR A 32 5.08 6.22 -5.78
N PHE A 33 4.93 5.60 -4.60
CA PHE A 33 3.99 6.10 -3.58
C PHE A 33 4.29 7.54 -3.17
N ASN A 34 5.56 7.85 -2.85
CA ASN A 34 5.93 9.19 -2.42
C ASN A 34 5.74 10.23 -3.53
N ARG A 35 6.09 9.89 -4.78
CA ARG A 35 5.86 10.78 -5.91
C ARG A 35 4.36 11.06 -6.10
N ASP A 36 3.54 10.02 -6.09
CA ASP A 36 2.10 10.14 -6.30
C ASP A 36 1.43 10.87 -5.11
N TRP A 37 1.98 10.70 -3.90
CA TRP A 37 1.58 11.45 -2.71
C TRP A 37 1.83 12.95 -2.86
N GLN A 38 3.00 13.35 -3.35
CA GLN A 38 3.29 14.76 -3.61
C GLN A 38 2.41 15.31 -4.74
N ALA A 39 2.20 14.54 -5.80
CA ALA A 39 1.32 14.96 -6.90
C ALA A 39 -0.14 15.15 -6.45
N ALA A 40 -0.63 14.31 -5.54
CA ALA A 40 -1.96 14.43 -4.97
C ALA A 40 -2.09 15.65 -4.02
N ALA A 41 -0.99 16.14 -3.45
CA ALA A 41 -0.98 17.35 -2.62
C ALA A 41 -1.26 18.63 -3.42
N ALA A 42 -0.89 18.64 -4.70
CA ALA A 42 -1.12 19.79 -5.58
C ALA A 42 -2.58 19.92 -6.06
N ARG A 43 -3.43 18.94 -5.76
CA ARG A 43 -4.85 18.92 -6.19
C ARG A 43 -5.75 19.31 -5.02
N PRO A 44 -6.82 20.08 -5.26
CA PRO A 44 -7.84 20.33 -4.25
C PRO A 44 -8.44 19.01 -3.73
N THR A 45 -8.71 18.94 -2.43
CA THR A 45 -9.37 17.77 -1.84
C THR A 45 -10.86 17.78 -2.19
N PRO A 46 -11.40 16.73 -2.82
CA PRO A 46 -12.83 16.64 -3.09
C PRO A 46 -13.64 16.57 -1.80
N MET A 47 -14.75 17.30 -1.72
CA MET A 47 -15.68 17.26 -0.58
C MET A 47 -16.76 16.18 -0.73
N ASP A 48 -17.01 15.75 -1.96
CA ASP A 48 -18.05 14.82 -2.39
C ASP A 48 -17.48 13.44 -2.81
N SER A 49 -16.22 13.18 -2.45
CA SER A 49 -15.55 11.91 -2.72
C SER A 49 -14.49 11.63 -1.65
N ILE A 50 -14.16 10.35 -1.47
CA ILE A 50 -13.07 9.91 -0.60
C ILE A 50 -11.70 9.95 -1.29
N GLU A 51 -11.65 10.30 -2.57
CA GLU A 51 -10.41 10.35 -3.36
C GLU A 51 -9.38 11.30 -2.78
N GLY A 52 -8.10 11.05 -3.09
CA GLY A 52 -6.97 11.86 -2.65
C GLY A 52 -6.26 11.29 -1.42
N ARG A 53 -5.61 12.20 -0.68
CA ARG A 53 -4.72 11.84 0.42
C ARG A 53 -5.46 11.67 1.73
N TRP A 54 -4.94 10.76 2.55
CA TRP A 54 -5.31 10.51 3.93
C TRP A 54 -4.06 10.22 4.76
N GLU A 55 -4.01 10.72 5.99
CA GLU A 55 -2.93 10.44 6.93
C GLU A 55 -3.46 10.19 8.35
N GLY A 56 -2.76 9.36 9.10
CA GLY A 56 -3.10 9.05 10.48
C GLY A 56 -2.31 7.88 11.04
N ARG A 57 -2.99 6.94 11.70
CA ARG A 57 -2.38 5.82 12.42
C ARG A 57 -3.09 4.51 12.13
N TRP A 58 -2.33 3.42 12.24
CA TRP A 58 -2.88 2.08 12.38
C TRP A 58 -2.57 1.53 13.78
N LEU A 59 -3.43 0.63 14.26
CA LEU A 59 -3.27 -0.11 15.51
C LEU A 59 -3.70 -1.56 15.29
N SER A 60 -2.88 -2.51 15.72
CA SER A 60 -3.27 -3.90 15.94
C SER A 60 -3.85 -4.05 17.35
N ASP A 61 -5.10 -4.47 17.44
CA ASP A 61 -5.74 -4.81 18.71
C ASP A 61 -5.28 -6.19 19.22
N HIS A 62 -4.64 -7.00 18.38
CA HIS A 62 -4.11 -8.30 18.75
C HIS A 62 -2.82 -8.20 19.59
N ASN A 63 -1.90 -7.30 19.22
CA ASN A 63 -0.56 -7.22 19.84
C ASN A 63 -0.12 -5.80 20.21
N GLY A 64 -0.94 -4.77 19.95
CA GLY A 64 -0.65 -3.38 20.29
C GLY A 64 0.34 -2.69 19.35
N HIS A 65 0.88 -3.40 18.33
CA HIS A 65 1.75 -2.77 17.34
C HIS A 65 0.98 -1.69 16.58
N ASN A 66 1.69 -0.61 16.27
CA ASN A 66 1.09 0.56 15.67
C ASN A 66 2.13 1.36 14.88
N GLY A 67 1.65 2.39 14.20
CA GLY A 67 2.52 3.38 13.57
C GLY A 67 1.76 4.35 12.68
N SER A 68 2.51 5.17 11.93
CA SER A 68 1.89 6.11 11.00
C SER A 68 1.32 5.40 9.78
N LEU A 69 0.25 5.96 9.23
CA LEU A 69 -0.41 5.45 8.06
C LEU A 69 -0.69 6.59 7.10
N ARG A 70 -0.35 6.40 5.83
CA ARG A 70 -0.79 7.24 4.73
C ARG A 70 -1.60 6.40 3.76
N ALA A 71 -2.59 7.02 3.11
CA ALA A 71 -3.34 6.39 2.05
C ALA A 71 -3.55 7.34 0.85
N LEU A 72 -3.50 6.76 -0.34
CA LEU A 72 -3.91 7.39 -1.59
C LEU A 72 -5.11 6.64 -2.15
N VAL A 73 -6.22 7.35 -2.27
CA VAL A 73 -7.48 6.80 -2.77
C VAL A 73 -7.74 7.33 -4.17
N ARG A 74 -8.07 6.43 -5.10
CA ARG A 74 -8.38 6.73 -6.50
C ARG A 74 -9.59 5.93 -6.94
N ARG A 75 -10.53 6.56 -7.65
CA ARG A 75 -11.66 5.86 -8.26
C ARG A 75 -11.20 4.98 -9.43
N LEU A 76 -11.80 3.79 -9.52
CA LEU A 76 -11.65 2.84 -10.62
C LEU A 76 -12.86 2.93 -11.56
N ASP A 77 -12.68 2.49 -12.80
CA ASP A 77 -13.72 2.52 -13.84
C ASP A 77 -14.94 1.65 -13.49
N ASN A 78 -14.75 0.63 -12.65
CA ASN A 78 -15.80 -0.26 -12.15
C ASN A 78 -16.57 0.30 -10.94
N GLY A 79 -16.33 1.57 -10.56
CA GLY A 79 -16.99 2.22 -9.43
C GLY A 79 -16.40 1.89 -8.05
N GLN A 80 -15.42 0.98 -7.95
CA GLN A 80 -14.65 0.77 -6.73
C GLN A 80 -13.58 1.86 -6.57
N PHE A 81 -12.94 1.87 -5.41
CA PHE A 81 -11.87 2.81 -5.11
C PHE A 81 -10.61 2.04 -4.72
N GLU A 82 -9.57 2.15 -5.53
CA GLU A 82 -8.25 1.66 -5.17
C GLU A 82 -7.68 2.53 -4.06
N THR A 83 -7.24 1.90 -2.98
CA THR A 83 -6.55 2.54 -1.87
C THR A 83 -5.18 1.93 -1.73
N ARG A 84 -4.15 2.75 -1.94
CA ARG A 84 -2.77 2.40 -1.67
C ARG A 84 -2.38 2.94 -0.30
N TYR A 85 -2.05 2.06 0.62
CA TYR A 85 -1.57 2.37 1.96
C TYR A 85 -0.04 2.33 2.01
N HIS A 86 0.51 3.20 2.84
CA HIS A 86 1.92 3.19 3.26
C HIS A 86 1.96 3.34 4.77
N ALA A 87 2.24 2.23 5.46
CA ALA A 87 2.33 2.15 6.91
C ALA A 87 3.79 2.23 7.36
N THR A 88 4.02 2.78 8.55
CA THR A 88 5.28 2.60 9.28
C THR A 88 5.04 1.72 10.50
N TYR A 89 6.05 0.96 10.91
CA TYR A 89 6.01 0.12 12.09
C TYR A 89 7.06 0.64 13.08
N GLU A 90 6.61 1.10 14.25
CA GLU A 90 7.48 1.65 15.31
C GLU A 90 8.53 2.66 14.78
N GLY A 91 8.21 3.37 13.70
CA GLY A 91 9.07 4.37 13.06
C GLY A 91 10.30 3.83 12.29
N VAL A 92 10.53 2.52 12.26
CA VAL A 92 11.77 1.92 11.69
C VAL A 92 11.54 1.18 10.37
N LEU A 93 10.42 0.48 10.23
CA LEU A 93 10.07 -0.27 9.02
C LEU A 93 8.88 0.39 8.33
N SER A 94 8.77 0.18 7.02
CA SER A 94 7.60 0.63 6.26
C SER A 94 7.08 -0.48 5.36
N PHE A 95 5.76 -0.49 5.18
CA PHE A 95 5.06 -1.50 4.41
C PHE A 95 3.99 -0.84 3.52
N GLY A 96 3.87 -1.34 2.30
CA GLY A 96 2.85 -0.92 1.34
C GLY A 96 1.77 -1.97 1.19
N MET A 97 0.52 -1.54 1.05
CA MET A 97 -0.61 -2.44 0.78
C MET A 97 -1.59 -1.77 -0.18
N GLN A 98 -2.15 -2.53 -1.10
CA GLN A 98 -3.18 -2.04 -2.02
C GLN A 98 -4.47 -2.82 -1.81
N MET A 99 -5.59 -2.11 -1.77
CA MET A 99 -6.92 -2.67 -1.51
C MET A 99 -7.98 -1.95 -2.32
N ASN A 100 -9.07 -2.64 -2.67
CA ASN A 100 -10.18 -2.01 -3.37
C ASN A 100 -11.42 -1.87 -2.46
N LEU A 101 -11.86 -0.63 -2.26
CA LEU A 101 -13.02 -0.31 -1.45
C LEU A 101 -14.30 -0.29 -2.31
N THR A 102 -15.33 -0.99 -1.84
CA THR A 102 -16.70 -0.81 -2.34
C THR A 102 -17.42 0.17 -1.44
N LEU A 103 -17.94 1.27 -2.02
CA LEU A 103 -18.58 2.35 -1.27
C LEU A 103 -20.10 2.31 -1.38
N VAL A 104 -20.75 2.66 -0.27
CA VAL A 104 -22.19 2.93 -0.20
C VAL A 104 -22.38 4.32 0.41
N PRO A 105 -23.07 5.26 -0.28
CA PRO A 105 -23.41 6.55 0.29
C PRO A 105 -24.24 6.42 1.57
N THR A 106 -23.99 7.30 2.54
CA THR A 106 -24.70 7.36 3.82
C THR A 106 -24.99 8.82 4.16
N ASN A 107 -25.80 9.06 5.21
CA ASN A 107 -26.00 10.42 5.70
C ASN A 107 -24.69 10.96 6.30
N GLY A 108 -24.05 11.92 5.62
CA GLY A 108 -22.81 12.56 6.06
C GLY A 108 -21.51 11.93 5.55
N GLY A 109 -21.56 10.98 4.60
CA GLY A 109 -20.36 10.40 3.99
C GLY A 109 -20.60 9.05 3.32
N TRP A 110 -19.64 8.14 3.44
CA TRP A 110 -19.65 6.83 2.81
C TRP A 110 -19.35 5.74 3.83
N ALA A 111 -20.13 4.66 3.81
CA ALA A 111 -19.67 3.38 4.33
C ALA A 111 -18.85 2.69 3.25
N PHE A 112 -17.82 1.96 3.65
CA PHE A 112 -17.04 1.14 2.72
C PHE A 112 -16.72 -0.23 3.29
N SER A 113 -16.48 -1.19 2.41
CA SER A 113 -16.02 -2.52 2.78
C SER A 113 -15.22 -3.17 1.65
N GLY A 114 -14.53 -4.24 1.97
CA GLY A 114 -13.84 -5.09 1.01
C GLY A 114 -13.16 -6.29 1.66
N ALA A 115 -12.54 -7.12 0.84
CA ALA A 115 -11.77 -8.26 1.29
C ALA A 115 -10.69 -8.63 0.29
N GLU A 116 -9.51 -9.00 0.78
CA GLU A 116 -8.41 -9.51 -0.02
C GLU A 116 -8.00 -10.90 0.47
N ASN A 117 -7.71 -11.81 -0.46
CA ASN A 117 -7.14 -13.11 -0.10
C ASN A 117 -5.61 -12.99 -0.07
N LEU A 118 -5.03 -13.00 1.13
CA LEU A 118 -3.59 -12.88 1.36
C LEU A 118 -2.84 -14.22 1.21
N GLY A 119 -3.51 -15.22 0.64
CA GLY A 119 -2.98 -16.55 0.40
C GLY A 119 -3.13 -17.48 1.60
N ARG A 120 -2.60 -18.70 1.44
CA ARG A 120 -2.83 -19.84 2.34
C ARG A 120 -2.50 -19.56 3.81
N PHE A 121 -1.48 -18.75 4.08
CA PHE A 121 -0.96 -18.55 5.45
C PHE A 121 -1.67 -17.43 6.20
N TYR A 122 -2.10 -16.37 5.50
CA TYR A 122 -2.68 -15.18 6.11
C TYR A 122 -4.20 -15.08 5.93
N GLY A 123 -4.78 -15.97 5.11
CA GLY A 123 -6.21 -16.09 4.92
C GLY A 123 -6.83 -14.87 4.23
N VAL A 124 -8.11 -14.64 4.51
CA VAL A 124 -8.85 -13.50 3.96
C VAL A 124 -8.76 -12.34 4.94
N TYR A 125 -8.20 -11.24 4.48
CA TYR A 125 -8.20 -9.95 5.17
C TYR A 125 -9.47 -9.21 4.80
N ARG A 126 -10.34 -8.95 5.79
CA ARG A 126 -11.60 -8.23 5.61
C ARG A 126 -11.51 -6.87 6.30
N TYR A 127 -12.14 -5.88 5.70
CA TYR A 127 -12.18 -4.52 6.25
C TYR A 127 -13.51 -3.87 5.96
N GLU A 128 -13.91 -3.00 6.89
CA GLU A 128 -15.09 -2.16 6.78
C GLU A 128 -14.88 -0.87 7.56
N GLY A 129 -15.54 0.19 7.13
CA GLY A 129 -15.35 1.48 7.72
C GLY A 129 -16.30 2.55 7.23
N ARG A 130 -16.03 3.77 7.68
CA ARG A 130 -16.74 4.99 7.30
C ARG A 130 -15.75 6.08 6.96
N ALA A 131 -16.08 6.85 5.93
CA ALA A 131 -15.35 8.05 5.58
C ALA A 131 -16.33 9.22 5.40
N SER A 132 -15.89 10.42 5.75
CA SER A 132 -16.55 11.68 5.43
C SER A 132 -15.62 12.52 4.55
N ALA A 133 -15.94 13.80 4.34
CA ALA A 133 -15.03 14.71 3.65
C ALA A 133 -13.67 14.84 4.37
N THR A 134 -13.64 14.65 5.70
CA THR A 134 -12.47 14.97 6.54
C THR A 134 -11.95 13.81 7.38
N ASN A 135 -12.74 12.77 7.62
CA ASN A 135 -12.39 11.65 8.50
C ASN A 135 -12.46 10.32 7.76
N PHE A 136 -11.58 9.40 8.10
CA PHE A 136 -11.58 8.03 7.61
C PHE A 136 -11.29 7.10 8.78
N TYR A 137 -12.22 6.19 9.04
CA TYR A 137 -12.09 5.17 10.06
C TYR A 137 -12.37 3.80 9.45
N SER A 138 -11.54 2.82 9.76
CA SER A 138 -11.75 1.42 9.36
C SER A 138 -11.42 0.48 10.50
N THR A 139 -12.11 -0.65 10.53
CA THR A 139 -11.62 -1.86 11.20
C THR A 139 -11.10 -2.84 10.16
N TYR A 140 -10.21 -3.73 10.57
CA TYR A 140 -9.79 -4.88 9.77
C TYR A 140 -9.70 -6.15 10.61
N LYS A 141 -9.82 -7.30 9.93
CA LYS A 141 -9.68 -8.61 10.54
C LYS A 141 -9.10 -9.62 9.55
N ALA A 142 -8.07 -10.33 9.99
CA ALA A 142 -7.46 -11.48 9.33
C ALA A 142 -7.32 -12.63 10.35
N SER A 143 -6.74 -13.76 9.93
CA SER A 143 -6.55 -14.93 10.81
C SER A 143 -5.56 -14.66 11.94
N VAL A 144 -4.57 -13.80 11.71
CA VAL A 144 -3.44 -13.56 12.63
C VAL A 144 -3.44 -12.16 13.24
N ASP A 145 -4.34 -11.28 12.81
CA ASP A 145 -4.38 -9.90 13.30
C ASP A 145 -5.76 -9.26 13.08
N HIS A 146 -6.08 -8.27 13.89
CA HIS A 146 -7.23 -7.39 13.71
C HIS A 146 -6.91 -6.05 14.35
N GLY A 147 -7.59 -5.00 13.90
CA GLY A 147 -7.24 -3.66 14.36
C GLY A 147 -8.02 -2.56 13.67
N THR A 148 -7.48 -1.35 13.79
CA THR A 148 -8.13 -0.13 13.31
C THR A 148 -7.19 0.79 12.54
N PHE A 149 -7.76 1.50 11.56
CA PHE A 149 -7.15 2.65 10.91
C PHE A 149 -7.93 3.90 11.29
N GLN A 150 -7.22 4.95 11.72
CA GLN A 150 -7.80 6.25 12.03
C GLN A 150 -7.02 7.31 11.28
N MET A 151 -7.67 8.02 10.36
CA MET A 151 -7.03 8.98 9.47
C MET A 151 -7.89 10.21 9.22
N THR A 152 -7.24 11.29 8.81
CA THR A 152 -7.85 12.54 8.37
C THR A 152 -7.24 12.99 7.04
N ARG A 153 -7.85 14.00 6.42
CA ARG A 153 -7.18 14.73 5.33
C ARG A 153 -5.91 15.40 5.86
N PRO A 154 -4.77 15.30 5.15
CA PRO A 154 -3.57 16.06 5.51
C PRO A 154 -3.83 17.56 5.43
N LYS A 155 -3.10 18.33 6.24
CA LYS A 155 -3.10 19.80 6.18
C LYS A 155 -2.36 20.34 4.96
#